data_AF-A0A4U6D5D4-F1
#
_entry.id   AF-A0A4U6D5D4-F1
#
_cell.length_a   1.000
_cell.length_b   1.000
_cell.length_c   1.000
_cell.angle_alpha   90.00
_cell.angle_beta   90.00
_cell.angle_gamma   90.00
#
_symmetry.space_group_name_H-M   'P 1'
#
loop_
_entity.id
_entity.type
_entity.pdbx_description
1 polymer ?
#
loop_
_entity_poly.entity_id
_entity_poly.type
_entity_poly.pdbx_seq_one_letter_code
_entity_poly.pdbx_strand_id
1 'polypeptide(L)'
;MKMSHWNSKIAEETLLEIKTHALQETTDTINWYTTKRSSMGCWARFIRVATIVLLCISTLIPLIAALPCFKDEVASILYIGYFMAGLGGALLLADKYYGLSNSWVRFVLTGSDLKNMQDSFIENWEILYINNLPLTPTNFNTLAKYIIDYKDLFNKNVKKETEEWAKEFQQSGKELMKELQTNMEDSKSNFETEMHKLASKKASIFNSGVDESKYTKNDYANIAIDQNQNFLYNKFKNIRLITHGKKINEQTGQLVDCVTIHLTDDEVEQIPSKLFLKTSEGVTQEVETEIIESVDKPRVSYMAGDSIANTEIQPIAKGSIACKLQLPDKTECILTCCHVMTGGRSTCFDNRPVSSLLNSIISGIWFYGVRDSELDIALIKDFDPKQVNFPSNLTVTDARDLTIDDIKTTKVTMFGRLDFYAPPNGNGSAIEGYIINNRCVNPVTISYEGEDCPMINLITISKSNKAPFESISQGGDSGSLIIDSITKEMLGIVIAQNSKFTYAISFNKILKKLQIK
;
A
#
# COMPACT_ATOMS: atom_id res chain seq x y z
N MET A 1 57.27 22.50 -10.98
CA MET A 1 57.78 23.59 -10.13
C MET A 1 58.95 23.01 -9.32
N LYS A 2 60.21 23.28 -9.69
CA LYS A 2 61.38 22.77 -8.95
C LYS A 2 61.50 23.59 -7.67
N MET A 3 61.18 23.02 -6.49
CA MET A 3 61.52 23.64 -5.21
C MET A 3 63.05 23.73 -5.13
N SER A 4 63.60 24.93 -5.25
CA SER A 4 65.03 25.14 -5.47
C SER A 4 65.89 24.94 -4.22
N HIS A 5 65.32 24.79 -3.01
CA HIS A 5 66.06 24.34 -1.83
C HIS A 5 65.14 23.52 -0.91
N TRP A 6 65.57 22.30 -0.57
CA TRP A 6 64.91 21.47 0.44
C TRP A 6 64.97 22.17 1.81
N ASN A 7 63.82 22.33 2.45
CA ASN A 7 63.72 22.89 3.79
C ASN A 7 63.20 21.82 4.75
N SER A 8 64.08 21.29 5.59
CA SER A 8 63.77 20.21 6.53
C SER A 8 62.69 20.58 7.53
N LYS A 9 62.61 21.85 7.94
CA LYS A 9 61.59 22.33 8.89
C LYS A 9 60.20 22.34 8.26
N ILE A 10 60.08 22.87 7.04
CA ILE A 10 58.80 22.86 6.30
C ILE A 10 58.38 21.42 6.00
N ALA A 11 59.33 20.53 5.66
CA ALA A 11 59.04 19.12 5.43
C ALA A 11 58.54 18.41 6.70
N GLU A 12 59.10 18.71 7.86
CA GLU A 12 58.66 18.18 9.14
C GLU A 12 57.24 18.66 9.49
N GLU A 13 56.98 19.96 9.38
CA GLU A 13 55.66 20.56 9.61
C GLU A 13 54.60 19.94 8.68
N THR A 14 54.91 19.82 7.39
CA THR A 14 54.02 19.21 6.38
C THR A 14 53.74 17.74 6.70
N LEU A 15 54.76 16.98 7.11
CA LEU A 15 54.59 15.56 7.44
C LEU A 15 53.71 15.37 8.68
N LEU A 16 53.87 16.23 9.68
CA LEU A 16 53.06 16.22 10.88
C LEU A 16 51.61 16.61 10.58
N GLU A 17 51.38 17.58 9.70
CA GLU A 17 50.05 17.98 9.24
C GLU A 17 49.35 16.82 8.52
N ILE A 18 50.04 16.14 7.58
CA ILE A 18 49.51 14.98 6.86
C ILE A 18 49.14 13.84 7.83
N LYS A 19 50.03 13.54 8.80
CA LYS A 19 49.76 12.52 9.82
C LYS A 19 48.54 12.90 10.66
N THR A 20 48.46 14.15 11.10
CA THR A 20 47.37 14.63 11.96
C THR A 20 46.04 14.54 11.24
N HIS A 21 45.98 14.96 9.97
CA HIS A 21 44.79 14.84 9.15
C HIS A 21 44.38 13.36 8.94
N ALA A 22 45.34 12.47 8.69
CA ALA A 22 45.07 11.03 8.54
C ALA A 22 44.53 10.40 9.83
N LEU A 23 45.11 10.76 10.99
CA LEU A 23 44.64 10.28 12.30
C LEU A 23 43.27 10.83 12.66
N GLN A 24 42.98 12.08 12.33
CA GLN A 24 41.67 12.68 12.56
C GLN A 24 40.57 11.96 11.76
N GLU A 25 40.77 11.78 10.46
CA GLU A 25 39.81 11.11 9.57
C GLU A 25 39.53 9.66 10.00
N THR A 26 40.58 8.92 10.38
CA THR A 26 40.42 7.54 10.87
C THR A 26 39.77 7.49 12.25
N THR A 27 40.06 8.45 13.13
CA THR A 27 39.40 8.58 14.45
C THR A 27 37.91 8.88 14.31
N ASP A 28 37.53 9.81 13.42
CA ASP A 28 36.13 10.15 13.18
C ASP A 28 35.35 8.95 12.64
N THR A 29 35.98 8.16 11.76
CA THR A 29 35.41 6.90 11.27
C THR A 29 35.23 5.90 12.41
N ILE A 30 36.26 5.67 13.24
CA ILE A 30 36.16 4.77 14.41
C ILE A 30 35.05 5.23 15.37
N ASN A 31 34.94 6.53 15.63
CA ASN A 31 33.91 7.11 16.50
C ASN A 31 32.50 6.90 15.94
N TRP A 32 32.35 6.96 14.62
CA TRP A 32 31.08 6.61 13.98
C TRP A 32 30.71 5.15 14.25
N TYR A 33 31.65 4.22 14.10
CA TYR A 33 31.43 2.79 14.40
C TYR A 33 31.11 2.55 15.89
N THR A 34 31.82 3.20 16.82
CA THR A 34 31.57 3.03 18.27
C THR A 34 30.21 3.60 18.69
N THR A 35 29.80 4.73 18.11
CA THR A 35 28.49 5.34 18.36
C THR A 35 27.36 4.49 17.79
N LYS A 36 27.52 3.93 16.58
CA LYS A 36 26.51 3.03 15.99
C LYS A 36 26.41 1.70 16.72
N ARG A 37 27.54 1.17 17.21
CA ARG A 37 27.57 -0.03 18.07
C ARG A 37 26.68 0.11 19.30
N SER A 38 26.69 1.25 20.00
CA SER A 38 25.92 1.40 21.24
C SER A 38 24.42 1.48 20.98
N SER A 39 24.01 2.25 19.97
CA SER A 39 22.61 2.40 19.56
C SER A 39 22.02 1.07 19.09
N MET A 40 22.71 0.37 18.19
CA MET A 40 22.23 -0.92 17.65
C MET A 40 22.31 -2.05 18.67
N GLY A 41 23.30 -2.01 19.57
CA GLY A 41 23.44 -3.00 20.63
C GLY A 41 22.29 -2.96 21.64
N CYS A 42 21.71 -1.79 21.92
CA CYS A 42 20.53 -1.68 22.77
C CYS A 42 19.32 -2.42 22.16
N TRP A 43 19.03 -2.14 20.89
CA TRP A 43 17.91 -2.75 20.16
C TRP A 43 18.09 -4.26 19.97
N ALA A 44 19.28 -4.71 19.56
CA ALA A 44 19.56 -6.13 19.37
C ALA A 44 19.37 -6.92 20.68
N ARG A 45 19.90 -6.41 21.81
CA ARG A 45 19.73 -7.05 23.12
C ARG A 45 18.28 -7.05 23.57
N PHE A 46 17.57 -5.94 23.38
CA PHE A 46 16.15 -5.84 23.74
C PHE A 46 15.32 -6.89 22.99
N ILE A 47 15.47 -6.99 21.67
CA ILE A 47 14.73 -7.96 20.85
C ILE A 47 15.05 -9.40 21.28
N ARG A 48 16.32 -9.71 21.54
CA ARG A 48 16.75 -11.05 21.98
C ARG A 48 16.17 -11.41 23.35
N VAL A 49 16.26 -10.50 24.32
CA VAL A 49 15.72 -10.72 25.67
C VAL A 49 14.19 -10.83 25.61
N ALA A 50 13.50 -9.94 24.89
CA ALA A 50 12.06 -9.99 24.73
C ALA A 50 11.61 -11.32 24.10
N THR A 51 12.29 -11.76 23.04
CA THR A 51 12.03 -13.06 22.41
C THR A 51 12.17 -14.21 23.41
N ILE A 52 13.29 -14.27 24.15
CA ILE A 52 13.54 -15.34 25.12
C ILE A 52 12.45 -15.36 26.19
N VAL A 53 12.09 -14.19 26.72
CA VAL A 53 11.03 -14.07 27.74
C VAL A 53 9.69 -14.53 27.18
N LEU A 54 9.30 -14.10 25.98
CA LEU A 54 8.05 -14.49 25.34
C LEU A 54 7.96 -16.00 25.09
N LEU A 55 9.03 -16.60 24.58
CA LEU A 55 9.09 -18.04 24.35
C LEU A 55 9.07 -18.83 25.66
N CYS A 56 9.83 -18.41 26.68
CA CYS A 56 9.77 -19.03 28.00
C CYS A 56 8.37 -18.97 28.60
N ILE A 57 7.70 -17.81 28.58
CA ILE A 57 6.31 -17.67 29.04
C ILE A 57 5.39 -18.59 28.26
N SER A 58 5.51 -18.62 26.93
CA SER A 58 4.72 -19.50 26.07
C SER A 58 4.87 -20.98 26.46
N THR A 59 6.09 -21.44 26.75
CA THR A 59 6.33 -22.82 27.19
C THR A 59 5.82 -23.14 28.59
N LEU A 60 5.69 -22.14 29.47
CA LEU A 60 5.22 -22.31 30.85
C LEU A 60 3.68 -22.23 30.97
N ILE A 61 3.00 -21.58 30.01
CA ILE A 61 1.54 -21.42 29.98
C ILE A 61 0.78 -22.75 30.13
N PRO A 62 1.14 -23.86 29.45
CA PRO A 62 0.46 -25.15 29.63
C PRO A 62 0.50 -25.68 31.07
N LEU A 63 1.59 -25.41 31.81
CA LEU A 63 1.72 -25.80 33.22
C LEU A 63 0.79 -24.97 34.11
N ILE A 64 0.62 -23.69 33.80
CA ILE A 64 -0.29 -22.77 34.51
C ILE A 64 -1.75 -23.16 34.24
N ALA A 65 -2.08 -23.46 32.98
CA ALA A 65 -3.43 -23.87 32.56
C ALA A 65 -3.87 -25.20 33.22
N ALA A 66 -2.91 -26.05 33.61
CA ALA A 66 -3.18 -27.31 34.29
C ALA A 66 -3.51 -27.15 35.79
N LEU A 67 -3.38 -25.94 36.37
CA LEU A 67 -3.66 -25.72 37.79
C LEU A 67 -5.18 -25.74 38.09
N PRO A 68 -5.60 -26.29 39.26
CA PRO A 68 -7.01 -26.43 39.60
C PRO A 68 -7.83 -25.13 39.62
N CYS A 69 -7.16 -23.98 39.80
CA CYS A 69 -7.79 -22.66 39.86
C CYS A 69 -8.22 -22.09 38.50
N PHE A 70 -7.85 -22.71 37.37
CA PHE A 70 -8.11 -22.19 36.02
C PHE A 70 -8.97 -23.12 35.15
N LYS A 71 -9.70 -24.06 35.76
CA LYS A 71 -10.45 -25.11 35.04
C LYS A 71 -11.46 -24.61 34.00
N ASP A 72 -12.06 -23.45 34.23
CA ASP A 72 -13.08 -22.89 33.32
C ASP A 72 -12.48 -21.98 32.22
N GLU A 73 -11.18 -21.64 32.31
CA GLU A 73 -10.50 -20.68 31.40
C GLU A 73 -9.31 -21.29 30.63
N VAL A 74 -9.15 -22.61 30.67
CA VAL A 74 -8.01 -23.33 30.06
C VAL A 74 -7.78 -22.92 28.61
N ALA A 75 -8.84 -22.79 27.80
CA ALA A 75 -8.73 -22.42 26.40
C ALA A 75 -8.17 -21.00 26.20
N SER A 76 -8.68 -20.02 26.95
CA SER A 76 -8.23 -18.62 26.89
C SER A 76 -6.77 -18.48 27.30
N ILE A 77 -6.33 -19.22 28.33
CA ILE A 77 -4.94 -19.20 28.81
C ILE A 77 -4.00 -19.82 27.76
N LEU A 78 -4.40 -20.92 27.12
CA LEU A 78 -3.60 -21.54 26.06
C LEU A 78 -3.46 -20.61 24.83
N TYR A 79 -4.51 -19.87 24.46
CA TYR A 79 -4.42 -18.87 23.37
C TYR A 79 -3.42 -17.76 23.67
N ILE A 80 -3.31 -17.31 24.92
CA ILE A 80 -2.27 -16.36 25.33
C ILE A 80 -0.88 -16.97 25.09
N GLY A 81 -0.69 -18.26 25.44
CA GLY A 81 0.57 -18.96 25.18
C GLY A 81 0.94 -19.00 23.68
N TYR A 82 -0.02 -19.32 22.81
CA TYR A 82 0.20 -19.30 21.36
C TYR A 82 0.46 -17.90 20.81
N PHE A 83 -0.24 -16.89 21.30
CA PHE A 83 0.00 -15.50 20.93
C PHE A 83 1.42 -15.06 21.31
N MET A 84 1.89 -15.39 22.52
CA MET A 84 3.25 -15.08 22.96
C MET A 84 4.31 -15.80 22.11
N ALA A 85 4.08 -17.07 21.73
CA ALA A 85 4.94 -17.77 20.78
C ALA A 85 4.97 -17.08 19.42
N GLY A 86 3.82 -16.70 18.88
CA GLY A 86 3.71 -15.99 17.61
C GLY A 86 4.45 -14.66 17.63
N LEU A 87 4.29 -13.88 18.70
CA LEU A 87 4.98 -12.61 18.88
C LEU A 87 6.50 -12.80 19.03
N GLY A 88 6.95 -13.79 19.79
CA GLY A 88 8.37 -14.14 19.91
C GLY A 88 8.97 -14.57 18.56
N GLY A 89 8.25 -15.37 17.79
CA GLY A 89 8.63 -15.75 16.42
C GLY A 89 8.71 -14.55 15.48
N ALA A 90 7.73 -13.63 15.55
CA ALA A 90 7.72 -12.40 14.74
C ALA A 90 8.92 -11.49 15.05
N LEU A 91 9.30 -11.36 16.32
CA LEU A 91 10.49 -10.59 16.72
C LEU A 91 11.79 -11.21 16.18
N LEU A 92 11.90 -12.54 16.15
CA LEU A 92 13.05 -13.23 15.54
C LEU A 92 13.13 -13.02 14.04
N LEU A 93 11.98 -13.10 13.35
CA LEU A 93 11.93 -12.83 11.91
C LEU A 93 12.27 -11.38 11.62
N ALA A 94 11.77 -10.44 12.41
CA ALA A 94 12.15 -9.03 12.31
C ALA A 94 13.67 -8.85 12.50
N ASP A 95 14.29 -9.48 13.51
CA ASP A 95 15.75 -9.43 13.69
C ASP A 95 16.52 -10.04 12.51
N LYS A 96 16.05 -11.17 11.95
CA LYS A 96 16.64 -11.83 10.77
C LYS A 96 16.62 -10.91 9.54
N TYR A 97 15.48 -10.25 9.28
CA TYR A 97 15.29 -9.47 8.05
C TYR A 97 15.82 -8.04 8.14
N TYR A 98 15.61 -7.35 9.26
CA TYR A 98 16.18 -6.01 9.47
C TYR A 98 17.66 -6.06 9.88
N GLY A 99 18.17 -7.24 10.23
CA GLY A 99 19.59 -7.48 10.46
C GLY A 99 20.15 -6.69 11.65
N LEU A 100 19.35 -6.40 12.67
CA LEU A 100 19.75 -5.56 13.81
C LEU A 100 20.89 -6.21 14.60
N SER A 101 20.75 -7.50 14.93
CA SER A 101 21.81 -8.26 15.60
C SER A 101 23.07 -8.42 14.74
N ASN A 102 22.91 -8.68 13.44
CA ASN A 102 24.04 -8.84 12.51
C ASN A 102 24.82 -7.52 12.36
N SER A 103 24.09 -6.41 12.20
CA SER A 103 24.66 -5.06 12.12
C SER A 103 25.41 -4.70 13.39
N TRP A 104 24.86 -5.02 14.56
CA TRP A 104 25.55 -4.80 15.84
C TRP A 104 26.89 -5.55 15.90
N VAL A 105 26.92 -6.85 15.58
CA VAL A 105 28.16 -7.64 15.58
C VAL A 105 29.18 -7.09 14.61
N ARG A 106 28.77 -6.69 13.40
CA ARG A 106 29.64 -6.05 12.41
C ARG A 106 30.26 -4.77 12.92
N PHE A 107 29.47 -3.87 13.51
CA PHE A 107 30.01 -2.64 14.10
C PHE A 107 31.03 -2.91 15.22
N VAL A 108 30.84 -3.98 15.99
CA VAL A 108 31.80 -4.41 17.02
C VAL A 108 33.11 -4.90 16.38
N LEU A 109 33.03 -5.81 15.41
CA LEU A 109 34.20 -6.42 14.78
C LEU A 109 34.99 -5.39 13.97
N THR A 110 34.35 -4.70 13.03
CA THR A 110 34.99 -3.71 12.17
C THR A 110 35.52 -2.54 12.99
N GLY A 111 34.75 -2.05 13.97
CA GLY A 111 35.24 -1.00 14.88
C GLY A 111 36.49 -1.42 15.65
N SER A 112 36.57 -2.67 16.09
CA SER A 112 37.76 -3.22 16.75
C SER A 112 38.94 -3.34 15.79
N ASP A 113 38.72 -3.83 14.57
CA ASP A 113 39.77 -4.00 13.56
C ASP A 113 40.35 -2.65 13.12
N LEU A 114 39.50 -1.65 12.89
CA LEU A 114 39.93 -0.29 12.54
C LEU A 114 40.72 0.35 13.69
N LYS A 115 40.33 0.10 14.95
CA LYS A 115 41.09 0.59 16.11
C LYS A 115 42.46 -0.08 16.19
N ASN A 116 42.53 -1.40 16.02
CA ASN A 116 43.79 -2.14 15.99
C ASN A 116 44.72 -1.65 14.86
N MET A 117 44.17 -1.32 13.68
CA MET A 117 44.93 -0.74 12.58
C MET A 117 45.50 0.63 12.92
N GLN A 118 44.70 1.50 13.56
CA GLN A 118 45.16 2.81 14.01
C GLN A 118 46.26 2.69 15.06
N ASP A 119 46.08 1.82 16.05
CA ASP A 119 47.07 1.62 17.13
C ASP A 119 48.38 1.06 16.56
N SER A 120 48.30 0.08 15.66
CA SER A 120 49.47 -0.45 14.94
C SER A 120 50.18 0.61 14.10
N PHE A 121 49.44 1.53 13.48
CA PHE A 121 50.03 2.63 12.72
C PHE A 121 50.78 3.59 13.64
N ILE A 122 50.20 3.97 14.78
CA ILE A 122 50.81 4.88 15.76
C ILE A 122 52.12 4.28 16.30
N GLU A 123 52.09 3.02 16.74
CA GLU A 123 53.28 2.33 17.26
C GLU A 123 54.39 2.23 16.22
N ASN A 124 54.08 1.80 15.00
CA ASN A 124 55.06 1.66 13.93
C ASN A 124 55.58 3.01 13.43
N TRP A 125 54.74 4.06 13.45
CA TRP A 125 55.12 5.40 13.03
C TRP A 125 56.27 5.95 13.87
N GLU A 126 56.25 5.77 15.19
CA GLU A 126 57.28 6.28 16.08
C GLU A 126 58.66 5.67 15.75
N ILE A 127 58.69 4.36 15.52
CA ILE A 127 59.89 3.62 15.13
C ILE A 127 60.38 4.07 13.74
N LEU A 128 59.48 4.16 12.77
CA LEU A 128 59.79 4.59 11.41
C LEU A 128 60.32 6.03 11.36
N TYR A 129 59.69 6.93 12.12
CA TYR A 129 60.05 8.33 12.17
C TYR A 129 61.47 8.52 12.71
N ILE A 130 61.82 7.88 13.83
CA ILE A 130 63.16 7.95 14.43
C ILE A 130 64.23 7.43 13.47
N ASN A 131 63.96 6.30 12.80
CA ASN A 131 64.91 5.66 11.87
C ASN A 131 65.15 6.45 10.56
N ASN A 132 64.32 7.43 10.26
CA ASN A 132 64.37 8.22 9.02
C ASN A 132 64.82 9.67 9.25
N LEU A 133 65.31 10.02 10.44
CA LEU A 133 65.95 11.29 10.72
C LEU A 133 67.44 11.27 10.29
N PRO A 134 67.98 12.38 9.72
CA PRO A 134 67.30 13.63 9.39
C PRO A 134 66.41 13.52 8.15
N LEU A 135 65.36 14.35 8.08
CA LEU A 135 64.41 14.38 6.96
C LEU A 135 65.06 14.88 5.67
N THR A 136 65.60 13.96 4.87
CA THR A 136 65.99 14.18 3.48
C THR A 136 64.77 14.03 2.55
N PRO A 137 64.81 14.53 1.29
CA PRO A 137 63.70 14.32 0.35
C PRO A 137 63.28 12.85 0.20
N THR A 138 64.23 11.92 0.22
CA THR A 138 63.98 10.47 0.13
C THR A 138 63.28 9.93 1.37
N ASN A 139 63.75 10.32 2.55
CA ASN A 139 63.18 9.88 3.83
C ASN A 139 61.78 10.46 4.04
N PHE A 140 61.56 11.73 3.66
CA PHE A 140 60.22 12.34 3.66
C PHE A 140 59.26 11.57 2.76
N ASN A 141 59.66 11.26 1.52
CA ASN A 141 58.80 10.49 0.61
C ASN A 141 58.48 9.09 1.17
N THR A 142 59.42 8.47 1.88
CA THR A 142 59.23 7.17 2.53
C THR A 142 58.17 7.26 3.65
N LEU A 143 58.28 8.26 4.52
CA LEU A 143 57.33 8.47 5.61
C LEU A 143 55.95 8.92 5.10
N ALA A 144 55.91 9.85 4.14
CA ALA A 144 54.66 10.31 3.53
C ALA A 144 53.93 9.15 2.85
N LYS A 145 54.66 8.29 2.12
CA LYS A 145 54.10 7.08 1.52
C LYS A 145 53.53 6.13 2.57
N TYR A 146 54.21 5.95 3.71
CA TYR A 146 53.70 5.11 4.79
C TYR A 146 52.35 5.59 5.34
N ILE A 147 52.13 6.91 5.45
CA ILE A 147 50.82 7.46 5.85
C ILE A 147 49.76 7.19 4.76
N ILE A 148 50.11 7.38 3.49
CA ILE A 148 49.19 7.14 2.36
C ILE A 148 48.79 5.66 2.31
N ASP A 149 49.76 4.74 2.41
CA ASP A 149 49.53 3.31 2.39
C ASP A 149 48.64 2.87 3.58
N TYR A 150 48.82 3.48 4.77
CA TYR A 150 47.93 3.28 5.92
C TYR A 150 46.49 3.71 5.61
N LYS A 151 46.30 4.92 5.07
CA LYS A 151 44.97 5.42 4.71
C LYS A 151 44.29 4.53 3.68
N ASP A 152 45.03 4.09 2.66
CA ASP A 152 44.50 3.22 1.61
C ASP A 152 44.09 1.86 2.17
N LEU A 153 44.89 1.29 3.08
CA LEU A 153 44.54 0.04 3.76
C LEU A 153 43.31 0.19 4.66
N PHE A 154 43.24 1.27 5.43
CA PHE A 154 42.11 1.59 6.30
C PHE A 154 40.82 1.72 5.49
N ASN A 155 40.83 2.55 4.44
CA ASN A 155 39.69 2.77 3.57
C ASN A 155 39.28 1.51 2.80
N LYS A 156 40.25 0.66 2.42
CA LYS A 156 39.96 -0.64 1.81
C LYS A 156 39.23 -1.57 2.78
N ASN A 157 39.55 -1.55 4.07
CA ASN A 157 38.84 -2.33 5.08
C ASN A 157 37.39 -1.85 5.23
N VAL A 158 37.19 -0.53 5.38
CA VAL A 158 35.85 0.09 5.42
C VAL A 158 35.03 -0.27 4.18
N LYS A 159 35.62 -0.13 2.98
CA LYS A 159 34.94 -0.45 1.73
C LYS A 159 34.56 -1.92 1.64
N LYS A 160 35.46 -2.82 2.03
CA LYS A 160 35.21 -4.27 2.04
C LYS A 160 34.00 -4.61 2.93
N GLU A 161 33.96 -4.06 4.14
CA GLU A 161 32.82 -4.25 5.05
C GLU A 161 31.51 -3.74 4.43
N THR A 162 31.54 -2.55 3.83
CA THR A 162 30.36 -1.95 3.20
C THR A 162 29.86 -2.77 2.01
N GLU A 163 30.76 -3.35 1.21
CA GLU A 163 30.40 -4.26 0.13
C GLU A 163 29.81 -5.58 0.64
N GLU A 164 30.37 -6.14 1.72
CA GLU A 164 29.81 -7.32 2.39
C GLU A 164 28.42 -7.01 2.99
N TRP A 165 28.21 -5.80 3.50
CA TRP A 165 26.90 -5.35 4.00
C TRP A 165 25.86 -5.25 2.88
N ALA A 166 26.22 -4.61 1.76
CA ALA A 166 25.33 -4.49 0.62
C ALA A 166 24.91 -5.86 0.05
N LYS A 167 25.84 -6.82 0.02
CA LYS A 167 25.55 -8.20 -0.42
C LYS A 167 24.58 -8.91 0.52
N GLU A 168 24.80 -8.85 1.83
CA GLU A 168 23.90 -9.46 2.82
C GLU A 168 22.50 -8.85 2.76
N PHE A 169 22.39 -7.51 2.63
CA PHE A 169 21.10 -6.84 2.52
C PHE A 169 20.32 -7.26 1.26
N GLN A 170 21.00 -7.37 0.12
CA GLN A 170 20.38 -7.85 -1.11
C GLN A 170 19.98 -9.33 -1.02
N GLN A 171 20.78 -10.15 -0.33
CA GLN A 171 20.50 -11.56 -0.15
C GLN A 171 19.32 -11.79 0.80
N SER A 172 19.26 -11.10 1.94
CA SER A 172 18.14 -11.22 2.88
C SER A 172 16.80 -10.82 2.25
N GLY A 173 16.79 -9.78 1.41
CA GLY A 173 15.60 -9.40 0.64
C GLY A 173 15.15 -10.46 -0.37
N LYS A 174 16.09 -11.11 -1.07
CA LYS A 174 15.78 -12.21 -2.00
C LYS A 174 15.26 -13.45 -1.27
N GLU A 175 15.86 -13.79 -0.14
CA GLU A 175 15.41 -14.91 0.70
C GLU A 175 14.00 -14.67 1.23
N LEU A 176 13.69 -13.45 1.68
CA LEU A 176 12.33 -13.08 2.10
C LEU A 176 11.30 -13.28 0.98
N MET A 177 11.58 -12.75 -0.21
CA MET A 177 10.66 -12.90 -1.35
C MET A 177 10.46 -14.38 -1.72
N LYS A 178 11.52 -15.18 -1.67
CA LYS A 178 11.45 -16.61 -1.96
C LYS A 178 10.67 -17.37 -0.89
N GLU A 179 10.90 -17.09 0.40
CA GLU A 179 10.12 -17.69 1.50
C GLU A 179 8.64 -17.29 1.40
N LEU A 180 8.32 -16.04 1.07
CA LEU A 180 6.94 -15.59 0.86
C LEU A 180 6.27 -16.29 -0.34
N GLN A 181 6.97 -16.40 -1.47
CA GLN A 181 6.47 -17.13 -2.64
C GLN A 181 6.24 -18.61 -2.31
N THR A 182 7.18 -19.25 -1.63
CA THR A 182 7.06 -20.66 -1.22
C THR A 182 5.87 -20.84 -0.27
N ASN A 183 5.72 -19.97 0.73
CA ASN A 183 4.57 -20.03 1.65
C ASN A 183 3.24 -19.76 0.93
N MET A 184 3.21 -18.90 -0.09
CA MET A 184 2.03 -18.68 -0.92
C MET A 184 1.70 -19.92 -1.77
N GLU A 185 2.72 -20.56 -2.36
CA GLU A 185 2.58 -21.80 -3.14
C GLU A 185 2.16 -22.97 -2.24
N ASP A 186 2.71 -23.09 -1.04
CA ASP A 186 2.35 -24.08 -0.03
C ASP A 186 0.95 -23.82 0.52
N SER A 187 0.57 -22.56 0.76
CA SER A 187 -0.79 -22.21 1.15
C SER A 187 -1.78 -22.51 0.02
N LYS A 188 -1.39 -22.27 -1.23
CA LYS A 188 -2.18 -22.61 -2.41
C LYS A 188 -2.31 -24.12 -2.59
N SER A 189 -1.24 -24.90 -2.43
CA SER A 189 -1.28 -26.36 -2.56
C SER A 189 -2.02 -27.02 -1.39
N ASN A 190 -1.88 -26.50 -0.18
CA ASN A 190 -2.66 -26.92 0.99
C ASN A 190 -4.13 -26.57 0.80
N PHE A 191 -4.44 -25.38 0.26
CA PHE A 191 -5.79 -24.99 -0.10
C PHE A 191 -6.35 -25.88 -1.21
N GLU A 192 -5.58 -26.21 -2.25
CA GLU A 192 -5.97 -27.15 -3.31
C GLU A 192 -6.17 -28.56 -2.76
N THR A 193 -5.36 -29.00 -1.79
CA THR A 193 -5.47 -30.31 -1.14
C THR A 193 -6.67 -30.36 -0.19
N GLU A 194 -6.91 -29.32 0.60
CA GLU A 194 -8.12 -29.12 1.41
C GLU A 194 -9.34 -29.05 0.48
N MET A 195 -9.26 -28.34 -0.64
CA MET A 195 -10.31 -28.28 -1.65
C MET A 195 -10.54 -29.64 -2.30
N HIS A 196 -9.51 -30.45 -2.57
CA HIS A 196 -9.66 -31.81 -3.07
C HIS A 196 -10.23 -32.77 -2.01
N LYS A 197 -9.88 -32.61 -0.73
CA LYS A 197 -10.50 -33.32 0.39
C LYS A 197 -11.95 -32.90 0.61
N LEU A 198 -12.25 -31.61 0.49
CA LEU A 198 -13.58 -31.04 0.54
C LEU A 198 -14.37 -31.39 -0.72
N ALA A 199 -13.75 -31.55 -1.88
CA ALA A 199 -14.36 -31.96 -3.14
C ALA A 199 -14.58 -33.47 -3.21
N SER A 200 -13.75 -34.30 -2.55
CA SER A 200 -13.97 -35.74 -2.40
C SER A 200 -14.98 -36.04 -1.28
N LYS A 201 -14.95 -35.29 -0.18
CA LYS A 201 -16.01 -35.27 0.85
C LYS A 201 -17.31 -34.73 0.28
N LYS A 202 -17.26 -33.64 -0.51
CA LYS A 202 -18.39 -33.16 -1.31
C LYS A 202 -18.80 -34.22 -2.31
N ALA A 203 -17.92 -34.91 -3.06
CA ALA A 203 -18.28 -35.99 -3.99
C ALA A 203 -19.02 -37.15 -3.31
N SER A 204 -18.66 -37.48 -2.06
CA SER A 204 -19.43 -38.44 -1.24
C SER A 204 -20.79 -37.91 -0.76
N ILE A 205 -20.96 -36.59 -0.77
CA ILE A 205 -22.20 -35.84 -0.48
C ILE A 205 -22.91 -35.39 -1.80
N PHE A 206 -22.24 -35.48 -2.97
CA PHE A 206 -22.63 -34.93 -4.28
C PHE A 206 -23.45 -35.94 -5.10
N ASN A 207 -24.17 -36.81 -4.39
CA ASN A 207 -25.45 -37.32 -4.89
C ASN A 207 -26.59 -36.34 -4.60
N SER A 208 -26.31 -35.11 -4.14
CA SER A 208 -27.29 -34.03 -4.08
C SER A 208 -26.67 -32.65 -4.37
N GLY A 209 -27.03 -32.09 -5.53
CA GLY A 209 -27.38 -30.67 -5.74
C GLY A 209 -26.31 -29.58 -5.57
N VAL A 210 -26.27 -28.67 -6.55
CA VAL A 210 -25.71 -27.30 -6.42
C VAL A 210 -26.42 -26.60 -5.25
N ASP A 211 -25.68 -25.90 -4.39
CA ASP A 211 -26.25 -25.13 -3.27
C ASP A 211 -26.94 -23.86 -3.81
N GLU A 212 -28.21 -24.02 -4.19
CA GLU A 212 -29.10 -22.98 -4.71
C GLU A 212 -29.42 -21.86 -3.71
N SER A 213 -29.03 -21.98 -2.43
CA SER A 213 -29.50 -21.06 -1.38
C SER A 213 -28.95 -19.63 -1.48
N LYS A 214 -28.06 -19.33 -2.44
CA LYS A 214 -27.38 -18.03 -2.59
C LYS A 214 -27.93 -17.18 -3.74
N TYR A 215 -28.75 -17.73 -4.62
CA TYR A 215 -29.23 -17.07 -5.83
C TYR A 215 -30.76 -17.16 -5.93
N THR A 216 -31.43 -16.07 -6.28
CA THR A 216 -32.84 -16.15 -6.69
C THR A 216 -32.92 -16.73 -8.10
N LYS A 217 -34.07 -17.30 -8.49
CA LYS A 217 -34.31 -17.84 -9.84
C LYS A 217 -34.08 -16.84 -10.99
N ASN A 218 -33.85 -15.56 -10.70
CA ASN A 218 -33.62 -14.48 -11.67
C ASN A 218 -32.14 -14.07 -11.83
N ASP A 219 -31.18 -14.74 -11.18
CA ASP A 219 -29.78 -14.29 -11.19
C ASP A 219 -28.89 -14.97 -12.26
N TYR A 220 -29.43 -15.11 -13.48
CA TYR A 220 -28.76 -15.86 -14.55
C TYR A 220 -27.41 -15.27 -14.97
N ALA A 221 -27.26 -13.95 -14.96
CA ALA A 221 -25.98 -13.34 -15.28
C ALA A 221 -24.89 -13.65 -14.24
N ASN A 222 -25.17 -13.62 -12.93
CA ASN A 222 -24.16 -14.01 -11.94
C ASN A 222 -23.87 -15.51 -11.98
N ILE A 223 -24.86 -16.37 -12.22
CA ILE A 223 -24.64 -17.81 -12.39
C ILE A 223 -23.78 -18.08 -13.64
N ALA A 224 -24.06 -17.40 -14.75
CA ALA A 224 -23.25 -17.51 -15.97
C ALA A 224 -21.80 -17.06 -15.73
N ILE A 225 -21.58 -15.98 -14.97
CA ILE A 225 -20.24 -15.53 -14.57
C ILE A 225 -19.55 -16.60 -13.75
N ASP A 226 -20.18 -17.13 -12.70
CA ASP A 226 -19.57 -18.13 -11.82
C ASP A 226 -19.15 -19.39 -12.59
N GLN A 227 -20.02 -19.86 -13.51
CA GLN A 227 -19.75 -21.06 -14.32
C GLN A 227 -18.70 -20.85 -15.41
N ASN A 228 -18.55 -19.63 -15.97
CA ASN A 228 -17.75 -19.40 -17.18
C ASN A 228 -16.48 -18.54 -16.95
N GLN A 229 -16.38 -17.76 -15.87
CA GLN A 229 -15.31 -16.77 -15.69
C GLN A 229 -13.90 -17.38 -15.75
N ASN A 230 -13.69 -18.54 -15.12
CA ASN A 230 -12.38 -19.20 -15.12
C ASN A 230 -11.96 -19.62 -16.52
N PHE A 231 -12.89 -20.14 -17.32
CA PHE A 231 -12.63 -20.47 -18.71
C PHE A 231 -12.30 -19.21 -19.52
N LEU A 232 -13.07 -18.14 -19.35
CA LEU A 232 -12.88 -16.88 -20.06
C LEU A 232 -11.51 -16.25 -19.75
N TYR A 233 -11.13 -16.12 -18.47
CA TYR A 233 -9.81 -15.60 -18.07
C TYR A 233 -8.64 -16.49 -18.54
N ASN A 234 -8.85 -17.80 -18.58
CA ASN A 234 -7.82 -18.72 -19.08
C ASN A 234 -7.61 -18.60 -20.58
N LYS A 235 -8.71 -18.49 -21.35
CA LYS A 235 -8.70 -18.43 -22.82
C LYS A 235 -8.33 -17.06 -23.36
N PHE A 236 -8.86 -15.98 -22.78
CA PHE A 236 -8.73 -14.62 -23.30
C PHE A 236 -7.92 -13.75 -22.34
N LYS A 237 -6.65 -13.51 -22.69
CA LYS A 237 -5.71 -12.74 -21.86
C LYS A 237 -6.00 -11.24 -21.85
N ASN A 238 -6.78 -10.75 -22.80
CA ASN A 238 -7.22 -9.37 -22.91
C ASN A 238 -8.46 -9.06 -22.06
N ILE A 239 -9.05 -10.03 -21.33
CA ILE A 239 -10.15 -9.74 -20.40
C ILE A 239 -9.61 -9.06 -19.14
N ARG A 240 -10.06 -7.82 -18.90
CA ARG A 240 -9.78 -7.05 -17.69
C ARG A 240 -10.71 -7.45 -16.55
N LEU A 241 -12.01 -7.49 -16.82
CA LEU A 241 -13.03 -7.62 -15.79
C LEU A 241 -14.28 -8.28 -16.39
N ILE A 242 -14.92 -9.16 -15.62
CA ILE A 242 -16.22 -9.74 -15.95
C ILE A 242 -17.19 -9.38 -14.82
N THR A 243 -18.34 -8.79 -15.14
CA THR A 243 -19.34 -8.38 -14.14
C THR A 243 -20.75 -8.61 -14.63
N HIS A 244 -21.71 -8.62 -13.70
CA HIS A 244 -23.12 -8.46 -14.03
C HIS A 244 -23.37 -7.05 -14.59
N GLY A 245 -24.15 -6.94 -15.66
CA GLY A 245 -24.63 -5.66 -16.17
C GLY A 245 -25.99 -5.79 -16.84
N LYS A 246 -26.47 -4.72 -17.47
CA LYS A 246 -27.64 -4.76 -18.34
C LYS A 246 -27.26 -4.27 -19.72
N LYS A 247 -27.87 -4.78 -20.78
CA LYS A 247 -27.77 -4.21 -22.13
C LYS A 247 -29.15 -4.02 -22.73
N ILE A 248 -29.26 -3.07 -23.66
CA ILE A 248 -30.49 -2.90 -24.42
C ILE A 248 -30.56 -4.04 -25.42
N ASN A 249 -31.60 -4.86 -25.35
CA ASN A 249 -31.88 -5.88 -26.34
C ASN A 249 -32.31 -5.17 -27.64
N GLU A 250 -31.60 -5.42 -28.74
CA GLU A 250 -31.82 -4.73 -30.02
C GLU A 250 -33.19 -5.02 -30.63
N GLN A 251 -33.79 -6.17 -30.33
CA GLN A 251 -35.07 -6.59 -30.88
C GLN A 251 -36.25 -6.02 -30.10
N THR A 252 -36.16 -5.99 -28.77
CA THR A 252 -37.26 -5.56 -27.90
C THR A 252 -37.13 -4.12 -27.43
N GLY A 253 -35.94 -3.52 -27.52
CA GLY A 253 -35.62 -2.22 -26.94
C GLY A 253 -35.59 -2.21 -25.41
N GLN A 254 -35.77 -3.36 -24.76
CA GLN A 254 -35.80 -3.47 -23.29
C GLN A 254 -34.40 -3.73 -22.73
N LEU A 255 -34.16 -3.23 -21.51
CA LEU A 255 -32.97 -3.58 -20.75
C LEU A 255 -33.08 -5.01 -20.24
N VAL A 256 -32.10 -5.85 -20.60
CA VAL A 256 -31.99 -7.24 -20.15
C VAL A 256 -30.70 -7.44 -19.37
N ASP A 257 -30.73 -8.30 -18.35
CA ASP A 257 -29.52 -8.68 -17.62
C ASP A 257 -28.56 -9.43 -18.54
N CYS A 258 -27.28 -9.14 -18.40
CA CYS A 258 -26.23 -9.67 -19.25
C CYS A 258 -24.91 -9.82 -18.48
N VAL A 259 -23.99 -10.58 -19.07
CA VAL A 259 -22.60 -10.63 -18.62
C VAL A 259 -21.82 -9.53 -19.34
N THR A 260 -21.29 -8.56 -18.61
CA THR A 260 -20.45 -7.51 -19.16
C THR A 260 -18.98 -7.95 -19.09
N ILE A 261 -18.29 -7.93 -20.22
CA ILE A 261 -16.87 -8.30 -20.35
C ILE A 261 -16.09 -7.05 -20.78
N HIS A 262 -15.18 -6.61 -19.92
CA HIS A 262 -14.29 -5.47 -20.17
C HIS A 262 -12.98 -5.98 -20.75
N LEU A 263 -12.56 -5.46 -21.89
CA LEU A 263 -11.32 -5.82 -22.57
C LEU A 263 -10.26 -4.74 -22.42
N THR A 264 -9.00 -5.14 -22.50
CA THR A 264 -7.85 -4.24 -22.46
C THR A 264 -7.52 -3.60 -23.81
N ASP A 265 -8.09 -4.14 -24.88
CA ASP A 265 -7.89 -3.78 -26.28
C ASP A 265 -9.23 -3.89 -27.04
N ASP A 266 -9.17 -3.77 -28.37
CA ASP A 266 -10.32 -3.86 -29.28
C ASP A 266 -10.46 -5.27 -29.94
N GLU A 267 -9.78 -6.29 -29.39
CA GLU A 267 -9.76 -7.64 -29.98
C GLU A 267 -10.99 -8.47 -29.53
N VAL A 268 -12.06 -8.41 -30.32
CA VAL A 268 -13.37 -9.01 -29.99
C VAL A 268 -13.66 -10.35 -30.68
N GLU A 269 -12.95 -10.70 -31.75
CA GLU A 269 -13.35 -11.74 -32.75
C GLU A 269 -13.58 -13.17 -32.22
N GLN A 270 -13.32 -13.46 -30.95
CA GLN A 270 -13.50 -14.79 -30.37
C GLN A 270 -14.29 -14.81 -29.06
N ILE A 271 -14.69 -13.64 -28.56
CA ILE A 271 -15.43 -13.54 -27.31
C ILE A 271 -16.90 -13.84 -27.60
N PRO A 272 -17.51 -14.81 -26.90
CA PRO A 272 -18.87 -15.21 -27.19
C PRO A 272 -19.85 -14.08 -26.89
N SER A 273 -20.77 -13.80 -27.82
CA SER A 273 -21.85 -12.82 -27.63
C SER A 273 -22.93 -13.30 -26.65
N LYS A 274 -22.90 -14.59 -26.29
CA LYS A 274 -23.79 -15.23 -25.32
C LYS A 274 -23.04 -16.28 -24.51
N LEU A 275 -23.36 -16.39 -23.23
CA LEU A 275 -22.84 -17.45 -22.36
C LEU A 275 -23.96 -18.43 -22.01
N PHE A 276 -23.60 -19.70 -21.90
CA PHE A 276 -24.51 -20.74 -21.47
C PHE A 276 -24.32 -20.98 -19.97
N LEU A 277 -25.43 -21.06 -19.25
CA LEU A 277 -25.46 -21.56 -17.88
C LEU A 277 -26.30 -22.83 -17.81
N LYS A 278 -25.95 -23.71 -16.87
CA LYS A 278 -26.80 -24.82 -16.46
C LYS A 278 -27.51 -24.44 -15.17
N THR A 279 -28.85 -24.43 -15.20
CA THR A 279 -29.65 -24.29 -13.98
C THR A 279 -29.54 -25.55 -13.15
N SER A 280 -29.94 -25.48 -11.89
CA SER A 280 -30.00 -26.64 -11.01
C SER A 280 -31.02 -27.70 -11.45
N GLU A 281 -32.04 -27.29 -12.20
CA GLU A 281 -33.00 -28.17 -12.89
C GLU A 281 -32.37 -28.87 -14.12
N GLY A 282 -31.09 -28.62 -14.42
CA GLY A 282 -30.35 -29.20 -15.55
C GLY A 282 -30.63 -28.53 -16.89
N VAL A 283 -31.46 -27.48 -16.91
CA VAL A 283 -31.82 -26.73 -18.12
C VAL A 283 -30.66 -25.81 -18.50
N THR A 284 -30.29 -25.82 -19.77
CA THR A 284 -29.30 -24.87 -20.31
C THR A 284 -30.02 -23.60 -20.72
N GLN A 285 -29.55 -22.45 -20.22
CA GLN A 285 -30.07 -21.14 -20.61
C GLN A 285 -28.96 -20.25 -21.18
N GLU A 286 -29.34 -19.42 -22.15
CA GLU A 286 -28.46 -18.42 -22.75
C GLU A 286 -28.58 -17.10 -21.99
N VAL A 287 -27.43 -16.48 -21.72
CA VAL A 287 -27.32 -15.13 -21.17
C VAL A 287 -26.55 -14.27 -22.15
N GLU A 288 -27.11 -13.11 -22.45
CA GLU A 288 -26.50 -12.13 -23.32
C GLU A 288 -25.15 -11.64 -22.77
N THR A 289 -24.22 -11.30 -23.66
CA THR A 289 -22.94 -10.67 -23.30
C THR A 289 -22.91 -9.23 -23.84
N GLU A 290 -22.40 -8.30 -23.03
CA GLU A 290 -22.02 -6.95 -23.43
C GLU A 290 -20.50 -6.83 -23.40
N ILE A 291 -19.89 -6.50 -24.53
CA ILE A 291 -18.44 -6.38 -24.65
C ILE A 291 -18.09 -4.89 -24.61
N ILE A 292 -17.15 -4.53 -23.74
CA ILE A 292 -16.66 -3.16 -23.60
C ILE A 292 -15.16 -3.18 -23.89
N GLU A 293 -14.81 -2.68 -25.07
CA GLU A 293 -13.44 -2.65 -25.59
C GLU A 293 -12.59 -1.57 -24.91
N SER A 294 -11.26 -1.69 -25.02
CA SER A 294 -10.28 -0.64 -24.65
C SER A 294 -10.48 0.00 -23.26
N VAL A 295 -10.74 -0.82 -22.24
CA VAL A 295 -10.84 -0.42 -20.84
C VAL A 295 -9.44 -0.38 -20.23
N ASP A 296 -8.88 0.83 -20.14
CA ASP A 296 -7.61 1.08 -19.49
C ASP A 296 -7.69 0.86 -17.97
N LYS A 297 -6.51 0.67 -17.37
CA LYS A 297 -6.42 0.35 -15.95
C LYS A 297 -6.79 1.58 -15.10
N PRO A 298 -7.73 1.45 -14.15
CA PRO A 298 -8.11 2.55 -13.28
C PRO A 298 -6.95 3.08 -12.46
N ARG A 299 -6.96 4.40 -12.25
CA ARG A 299 -5.96 5.12 -11.45
C ARG A 299 -6.68 6.06 -10.50
N VAL A 300 -6.08 6.27 -9.33
CA VAL A 300 -6.51 7.34 -8.43
C VAL A 300 -6.31 8.70 -9.09
N SER A 301 -7.24 9.62 -8.84
CA SER A 301 -7.24 10.96 -9.43
C SER A 301 -6.44 11.93 -8.55
N TYR A 302 -5.10 11.87 -8.56
CA TYR A 302 -4.23 12.87 -7.89
C TYR A 302 -3.73 13.97 -8.86
N MET A 303 -3.44 15.17 -8.33
CA MET A 303 -2.92 16.41 -8.96
C MET A 303 -3.94 17.52 -9.34
N ALA A 304 -3.52 18.78 -9.07
CA ALA A 304 -4.14 20.13 -9.25
C ALA A 304 -5.68 20.19 -9.15
N GLY A 305 -6.32 20.76 -8.12
CA GLY A 305 -6.00 21.97 -7.34
C GLY A 305 -7.07 22.35 -6.28
N ASP A 306 -7.26 21.48 -5.29
CA ASP A 306 -7.94 21.67 -3.98
C ASP A 306 -9.49 21.62 -3.96
N SER A 307 -10.13 21.13 -2.88
CA SER A 307 -10.11 21.73 -1.52
C SER A 307 -9.65 20.87 -0.33
N ILE A 308 -8.96 19.73 -0.50
CA ILE A 308 -8.32 19.06 0.65
C ILE A 308 -6.98 18.40 0.35
N ALA A 309 -6.02 18.58 1.26
CA ALA A 309 -4.70 17.95 1.20
C ALA A 309 -4.06 17.86 2.59
N ASN A 310 -3.09 16.96 2.74
CA ASN A 310 -2.22 16.88 3.90
C ASN A 310 -1.06 17.89 3.77
N THR A 311 -0.75 18.66 4.84
CA THR A 311 0.33 19.65 4.85
C THR A 311 1.72 19.07 4.58
N GLU A 312 1.97 17.80 4.90
CA GLU A 312 3.29 17.17 4.81
C GLU A 312 3.67 16.69 3.39
N ILE A 313 2.69 16.52 2.51
CA ILE A 313 2.88 15.95 1.16
C ILE A 313 2.48 16.93 0.04
N GLN A 314 2.27 18.20 0.38
CA GLN A 314 2.09 19.28 -0.59
C GLN A 314 3.36 19.48 -1.43
N PRO A 315 3.25 19.73 -2.76
CA PRO A 315 2.05 20.02 -3.56
C PRO A 315 1.47 18.80 -4.33
N ILE A 316 1.79 17.56 -3.94
CA ILE A 316 1.70 16.40 -4.84
C ILE A 316 0.29 15.80 -4.93
N ALA A 317 -0.45 15.79 -3.82
CA ALA A 317 -1.78 15.17 -3.76
C ALA A 317 -2.84 16.11 -3.19
N LYS A 318 -3.87 16.36 -4.00
CA LYS A 318 -5.02 17.21 -3.71
C LYS A 318 -6.27 16.46 -4.16
N GLY A 319 -7.36 16.59 -3.42
CA GLY A 319 -8.64 15.95 -3.74
C GLY A 319 -9.85 16.82 -3.39
N SER A 320 -11.02 16.22 -3.48
CA SER A 320 -12.32 16.82 -3.21
C SER A 320 -12.84 16.46 -1.82
N ILE A 321 -13.65 17.37 -1.26
CA ILE A 321 -14.43 17.12 -0.06
C ILE A 321 -15.75 16.46 -0.47
N ALA A 322 -16.12 15.35 0.16
CA ALA A 322 -17.40 14.68 -0.10
C ALA A 322 -18.55 15.45 0.59
N CYS A 323 -18.53 15.45 1.91
CA CYS A 323 -19.57 16.04 2.74
C CYS A 323 -19.06 16.25 4.18
N LYS A 324 -19.87 16.97 4.97
CA LYS A 324 -19.73 17.03 6.42
C LYS A 324 -20.51 15.87 7.05
N LEU A 325 -19.90 15.18 8.00
CA LEU A 325 -20.49 14.11 8.79
C LEU A 325 -20.49 14.46 10.27
N GLN A 326 -21.41 13.89 11.02
CA GLN A 326 -21.38 13.87 12.48
C GLN A 326 -21.26 12.42 12.96
N LEU A 327 -20.20 12.15 13.73
CA LEU A 327 -19.95 10.84 14.32
C LEU A 327 -20.88 10.58 15.51
N PRO A 328 -21.00 9.32 16.00
CA PRO A 328 -21.85 8.98 17.15
C PRO A 328 -21.52 9.73 18.45
N ASP A 329 -20.25 10.12 18.61
CA ASP A 329 -19.76 10.95 19.73
C ASP A 329 -20.03 12.45 19.54
N LYS A 330 -20.77 12.82 18.49
CA LYS A 330 -21.10 14.19 18.04
C LYS A 330 -19.93 14.98 17.44
N THR A 331 -18.78 14.35 17.21
CA THR A 331 -17.67 14.98 16.50
C THR A 331 -18.10 15.32 15.07
N GLU A 332 -18.02 16.61 14.72
CA GLU A 332 -18.18 17.05 13.33
C GLU A 332 -16.88 16.80 12.56
N CYS A 333 -16.99 16.20 11.39
CA CYS A 333 -15.83 15.93 10.54
C CYS A 333 -16.16 16.08 9.05
N ILE A 334 -15.13 16.20 8.23
CA ILE A 334 -15.19 16.19 6.78
C ILE A 334 -14.76 14.82 6.27
N LEU A 335 -15.51 14.26 5.32
CA LEU A 335 -15.18 13.02 4.61
C LEU A 335 -14.44 13.33 3.30
N THR A 336 -13.36 12.59 3.04
CA THR A 336 -12.65 12.53 1.74
C THR A 336 -12.01 11.14 1.56
N CYS A 337 -11.17 10.96 0.53
CA CYS A 337 -10.42 9.72 0.32
C CYS A 337 -9.12 9.64 1.16
N CYS A 338 -8.74 8.46 1.61
CA CYS A 338 -7.50 8.26 2.36
C CYS A 338 -6.27 8.45 1.47
N HIS A 339 -6.34 8.04 0.20
CA HIS A 339 -5.22 8.19 -0.73
C HIS A 339 -4.89 9.66 -1.02
N VAL A 340 -5.85 10.57 -0.90
CA VAL A 340 -5.61 12.02 -1.01
C VAL A 340 -4.72 12.50 0.13
N MET A 341 -4.91 11.97 1.34
CA MET A 341 -4.15 12.35 2.54
C MET A 341 -2.77 11.69 2.66
N THR A 342 -2.54 10.60 1.92
CA THR A 342 -1.28 9.83 1.93
C THR A 342 -0.41 10.04 0.69
N GLY A 343 -0.92 10.76 -0.32
CA GLY A 343 -0.21 10.94 -1.58
C GLY A 343 -0.31 9.74 -2.52
N GLY A 344 -1.30 8.87 -2.30
CA GLY A 344 -1.44 7.60 -3.01
C GLY A 344 -0.64 6.45 -2.42
N ARG A 345 0.13 6.67 -1.34
CA ARG A 345 1.01 5.67 -0.73
C ARG A 345 0.27 4.61 0.08
N SER A 346 0.95 3.49 0.28
CA SER A 346 0.37 2.30 0.92
C SER A 346 -0.05 2.43 2.38
N THR A 347 0.32 3.50 3.06
CA THR A 347 0.16 3.62 4.51
C THR A 347 -1.31 3.74 4.87
N CYS A 348 -1.90 2.63 5.31
CA CYS A 348 -3.32 2.51 5.60
C CYS A 348 -3.75 3.13 6.94
N PHE A 349 -2.83 3.71 7.73
CA PHE A 349 -3.14 4.30 9.03
C PHE A 349 -1.93 5.12 9.52
N ASP A 350 -1.99 6.46 9.51
CA ASP A 350 -1.11 7.27 10.36
C ASP A 350 -1.97 7.79 11.51
N ASN A 351 -1.80 7.22 12.71
CA ASN A 351 -2.49 7.65 13.92
C ASN A 351 -2.00 9.02 14.42
N ARG A 352 -1.02 9.63 13.74
CA ARG A 352 -0.57 10.97 14.07
C ARG A 352 -1.55 11.96 13.47
N PRO A 353 -2.14 12.83 14.30
CA PRO A 353 -2.95 13.93 13.79
C PRO A 353 -2.08 14.82 12.89
N VAL A 354 -2.43 14.95 11.62
CA VAL A 354 -1.72 15.82 10.67
C VAL A 354 -2.62 16.96 10.27
N SER A 355 -2.06 18.18 10.17
CA SER A 355 -2.81 19.34 9.69
C SER A 355 -3.26 19.14 8.25
N SER A 356 -4.49 19.56 7.97
CA SER A 356 -5.08 19.52 6.65
C SER A 356 -5.15 20.93 6.07
N LEU A 357 -4.97 21.04 4.77
CA LEU A 357 -5.22 22.26 4.01
C LEU A 357 -6.62 22.16 3.42
N LEU A 358 -7.49 23.12 3.74
CA LEU A 358 -8.77 23.32 3.08
C LEU A 358 -8.68 24.59 2.25
N ASN A 359 -8.89 24.48 0.94
CA ASN A 359 -8.70 25.61 0.00
C ASN A 359 -7.32 26.27 0.13
N SER A 360 -6.25 25.46 0.23
CA SER A 360 -4.87 25.93 0.46
C SER A 360 -4.65 26.68 1.80
N ILE A 361 -5.62 26.71 2.72
CA ILE A 361 -5.49 27.30 4.06
C ILE A 361 -5.41 26.18 5.09
N ILE A 362 -4.47 26.25 6.04
CA ILE A 362 -4.37 25.26 7.11
C ILE A 362 -5.64 25.36 7.96
N SER A 363 -6.47 24.32 7.89
CA SER A 363 -7.77 24.28 8.52
C SER A 363 -8.18 22.82 8.68
N GLY A 364 -8.24 22.34 9.92
CA GLY A 364 -8.58 20.97 10.22
C GLY A 364 -7.39 20.03 10.46
N ILE A 365 -7.72 18.89 11.06
CA ILE A 365 -6.79 17.86 11.50
C ILE A 365 -7.29 16.52 10.96
N TRP A 366 -6.50 15.90 10.09
CA TRP A 366 -6.71 14.51 9.69
C TRP A 366 -6.43 13.60 10.89
N PHE A 367 -7.46 12.87 11.33
CA PHE A 367 -7.39 12.07 12.56
C PHE A 367 -7.79 10.61 12.38
N TYR A 368 -8.34 10.27 11.21
CA TYR A 368 -8.73 8.90 10.87
C TYR A 368 -8.59 8.69 9.37
N GLY A 369 -8.02 7.56 8.95
CA GLY A 369 -7.97 7.13 7.57
C GLY A 369 -8.00 5.62 7.50
N VAL A 370 -8.72 5.05 6.55
CA VAL A 370 -8.69 3.62 6.26
C VAL A 370 -8.62 3.42 4.76
N ARG A 371 -7.73 2.51 4.36
CA ARG A 371 -7.61 2.06 2.98
C ARG A 371 -7.37 0.55 2.97
N ASP A 372 -8.34 -0.17 2.43
CA ASP A 372 -8.32 -1.63 2.28
C ASP A 372 -8.99 -2.03 0.95
N SER A 373 -9.29 -3.30 0.73
CA SER A 373 -9.95 -3.77 -0.51
C SER A 373 -11.38 -3.28 -0.68
N GLU A 374 -11.95 -2.62 0.33
CA GLU A 374 -13.35 -2.28 0.44
C GLU A 374 -13.62 -0.78 0.60
N LEU A 375 -12.66 -0.04 1.16
CA LEU A 375 -12.76 1.36 1.57
C LEU A 375 -11.48 2.14 1.26
N ASP A 376 -11.63 3.43 1.04
CA ASP A 376 -10.56 4.41 0.87
C ASP A 376 -11.10 5.76 1.37
N ILE A 377 -11.13 5.96 2.69
CA ILE A 377 -11.75 7.13 3.34
C ILE A 377 -10.83 7.77 4.37
N ALA A 378 -10.92 9.08 4.51
CA ALA A 378 -10.29 9.86 5.56
C ALA A 378 -11.28 10.85 6.20
N LEU A 379 -11.09 11.11 7.50
CA LEU A 379 -11.87 12.05 8.29
C LEU A 379 -11.00 13.16 8.84
N ILE A 380 -11.49 14.40 8.72
CA ILE A 380 -10.82 15.61 9.18
C ILE A 380 -11.73 16.33 10.17
N LYS A 381 -11.22 16.66 11.36
CA LYS A 381 -11.94 17.39 12.42
C LYS A 381 -11.30 18.75 12.67
N ASP A 382 -11.83 19.53 13.61
CA ASP A 382 -11.22 20.80 14.08
C ASP A 382 -10.96 21.81 12.95
N PHE A 383 -11.85 21.86 11.95
CA PHE A 383 -11.75 22.75 10.78
C PHE A 383 -12.58 24.02 10.96
N ASP A 384 -12.18 25.10 10.30
CA ASP A 384 -13.01 26.32 10.16
C ASP A 384 -14.09 26.09 9.09
N PRO A 385 -15.40 26.08 9.45
CA PRO A 385 -16.48 25.85 8.50
C PRO A 385 -16.54 26.88 7.37
N LYS A 386 -15.98 28.09 7.56
CA LYS A 386 -15.92 29.12 6.52
C LYS A 386 -14.96 28.75 5.38
N GLN A 387 -14.05 27.80 5.62
CA GLN A 387 -13.14 27.29 4.61
C GLN A 387 -13.72 26.15 3.79
N VAL A 388 -14.95 25.70 4.09
CA VAL A 388 -15.60 24.62 3.35
C VAL A 388 -16.69 25.21 2.45
N ASN A 389 -16.43 25.22 1.15
CA ASN A 389 -17.37 25.72 0.15
C ASN A 389 -18.20 24.57 -0.41
N PHE A 390 -19.34 24.28 0.22
CA PHE A 390 -20.35 23.43 -0.41
C PHE A 390 -21.18 24.24 -1.40
N PRO A 391 -21.62 23.67 -2.54
CA PRO A 391 -22.51 24.36 -3.46
C PRO A 391 -23.80 24.76 -2.71
N SER A 392 -24.13 26.05 -2.71
CA SER A 392 -25.24 26.62 -1.91
C SER A 392 -26.63 26.06 -2.29
N ASN A 393 -26.76 25.45 -3.46
CA ASN A 393 -27.98 24.84 -3.98
C ASN A 393 -28.00 23.30 -3.85
N LEU A 394 -27.00 22.70 -3.22
CA LEU A 394 -26.93 21.24 -3.06
C LEU A 394 -27.66 20.82 -1.77
N THR A 395 -28.93 20.43 -1.93
CA THR A 395 -29.65 19.68 -0.91
C THR A 395 -29.46 18.19 -1.17
N VAL A 396 -28.81 17.49 -0.24
CA VAL A 396 -28.70 16.02 -0.25
C VAL A 396 -29.68 15.43 0.76
N THR A 397 -30.23 14.27 0.43
CA THR A 397 -31.08 13.46 1.32
C THR A 397 -30.29 12.28 1.88
N ASP A 398 -30.98 11.30 2.47
CA ASP A 398 -30.34 10.12 3.07
C ASP A 398 -29.53 9.30 2.05
N ALA A 399 -28.69 8.40 2.57
CA ALA A 399 -27.94 7.46 1.74
C ALA A 399 -28.80 6.24 1.41
N ARG A 400 -28.66 5.72 0.17
CA ARG A 400 -29.30 4.46 -0.23
C ARG A 400 -28.34 3.50 -0.91
N ASP A 401 -28.64 2.21 -0.80
CA ASP A 401 -27.91 1.17 -1.54
C ASP A 401 -28.46 1.09 -2.97
N LEU A 402 -27.57 0.88 -3.95
CA LEU A 402 -27.94 0.67 -5.34
C LEU A 402 -28.38 -0.78 -5.57
N THR A 403 -29.45 -0.96 -6.33
CA THR A 403 -29.97 -2.27 -6.75
C THR A 403 -29.61 -2.55 -8.20
N ILE A 404 -29.96 -3.75 -8.69
CA ILE A 404 -29.80 -4.10 -10.11
C ILE A 404 -30.64 -3.19 -11.01
N ASP A 405 -31.76 -2.66 -10.50
CA ASP A 405 -32.67 -1.82 -11.27
C ASP A 405 -32.10 -0.44 -11.55
N ASP A 406 -31.07 -0.01 -10.83
CA ASP A 406 -30.34 1.25 -11.07
C ASP A 406 -29.41 1.19 -12.29
N ILE A 407 -29.04 -0.02 -12.75
CA ILE A 407 -28.07 -0.18 -13.85
C ILE A 407 -28.66 0.38 -15.16
N LYS A 408 -27.97 1.37 -15.73
CA LYS A 408 -28.30 2.13 -16.96
C LYS A 408 -29.56 2.97 -16.92
N THR A 409 -30.24 3.02 -15.77
CA THR A 409 -31.49 3.76 -15.55
C THR A 409 -31.27 4.97 -14.65
N THR A 410 -30.52 4.80 -13.56
CA THR A 410 -30.32 5.84 -12.56
C THR A 410 -29.30 6.85 -13.04
N LYS A 411 -29.79 8.07 -13.26
CA LYS A 411 -28.96 9.23 -13.55
C LYS A 411 -28.35 9.75 -12.27
N VAL A 412 -27.05 10.02 -12.30
CA VAL A 412 -26.30 10.52 -11.16
C VAL A 412 -25.72 11.88 -11.43
N THR A 413 -25.54 12.64 -10.35
CA THR A 413 -24.88 13.92 -10.37
C THR A 413 -23.64 13.84 -9.48
N MET A 414 -22.50 14.25 -10.04
CA MET A 414 -21.25 14.42 -9.31
C MET A 414 -20.95 15.91 -9.14
N PHE A 415 -20.52 16.27 -7.95
CA PHE A 415 -19.94 17.58 -7.67
C PHE A 415 -18.41 17.42 -7.60
N GLY A 416 -17.80 17.62 -8.76
CA GLY A 416 -16.34 17.68 -8.90
C GLY A 416 -15.77 18.97 -8.31
N ARG A 417 -14.46 19.16 -8.49
CA ARG A 417 -13.76 20.37 -8.06
C ARG A 417 -14.35 21.68 -8.63
N LEU A 418 -14.52 22.71 -7.78
CA LEU A 418 -15.08 24.01 -8.17
C LEU A 418 -14.26 24.72 -9.27
N ASP A 419 -12.93 24.68 -9.25
CA ASP A 419 -12.10 25.46 -10.19
C ASP A 419 -12.02 24.90 -11.61
N PHE A 420 -12.37 23.62 -11.83
CA PHE A 420 -12.45 23.04 -13.19
C PHE A 420 -13.82 23.23 -13.81
N TYR A 421 -14.85 23.25 -12.95
CA TYR A 421 -16.23 23.16 -13.36
C TYR A 421 -16.98 24.49 -13.17
N ALA A 422 -16.42 25.49 -12.51
CA ALA A 422 -17.04 26.81 -12.40
C ALA A 422 -16.73 27.68 -13.63
N PRO A 423 -17.74 28.26 -14.30
CA PRO A 423 -17.52 29.43 -15.14
C PRO A 423 -17.03 30.61 -14.27
N PRO A 424 -16.52 31.71 -14.86
CA PRO A 424 -15.97 32.88 -14.14
C PRO A 424 -16.87 33.48 -13.04
N ASN A 425 -18.15 33.09 -12.99
CA ASN A 425 -19.16 33.56 -12.05
C ASN A 425 -19.65 32.49 -11.04
N GLY A 426 -18.83 31.48 -10.74
CA GLY A 426 -18.74 30.98 -9.35
C GLY A 426 -19.78 29.98 -8.83
N ASN A 427 -20.34 29.09 -9.67
CA ASN A 427 -21.01 27.88 -9.20
C ASN A 427 -20.45 26.69 -9.96
N GLY A 428 -19.81 25.74 -9.28
CA GLY A 428 -19.25 24.54 -9.92
C GLY A 428 -20.31 23.80 -10.72
N SER A 429 -20.00 23.47 -11.98
CA SER A 429 -20.93 22.71 -12.82
C SER A 429 -21.04 21.28 -12.32
N ALA A 430 -22.27 20.92 -11.98
CA ALA A 430 -22.63 19.55 -11.68
C ALA A 430 -22.45 18.71 -12.95
N ILE A 431 -21.77 17.58 -12.84
CA ILE A 431 -21.56 16.67 -13.98
C ILE A 431 -22.54 15.53 -13.84
N GLU A 432 -23.19 15.19 -14.95
CA GLU A 432 -24.18 14.12 -14.97
C GLU A 432 -23.61 12.85 -15.60
N GLY A 433 -24.09 11.71 -15.13
CA GLY A 433 -23.78 10.40 -15.68
C GLY A 433 -24.85 9.38 -15.35
N TYR A 434 -24.54 8.12 -15.59
CA TYR A 434 -25.41 6.98 -15.32
C TYR A 434 -24.64 5.88 -14.60
N ILE A 435 -25.33 5.17 -13.71
CA ILE A 435 -24.81 3.94 -13.13
C ILE A 435 -24.67 2.90 -14.25
N ILE A 436 -23.45 2.40 -14.46
CA ILE A 436 -23.16 1.29 -15.40
C ILE A 436 -23.10 -0.03 -14.66
N ASN A 437 -22.67 0.00 -13.41
CA ASN A 437 -22.69 -1.14 -12.52
C ASN A 437 -22.94 -0.69 -11.09
N ASN A 438 -23.87 -1.32 -10.39
CA ASN A 438 -24.16 -1.01 -9.00
C ASN A 438 -23.11 -1.59 -8.03
N ARG A 439 -22.45 -2.70 -8.41
CA ARG A 439 -21.49 -3.40 -7.56
C ARG A 439 -20.57 -4.32 -8.37
N CYS A 440 -19.31 -3.93 -8.53
CA CYS A 440 -18.27 -4.82 -9.06
C CYS A 440 -17.83 -5.83 -7.98
N VAL A 441 -18.42 -7.03 -7.98
CA VAL A 441 -18.04 -8.11 -7.05
C VAL A 441 -16.64 -8.63 -7.34
N ASN A 442 -16.30 -8.74 -8.63
CA ASN A 442 -14.94 -9.08 -9.05
C ASN A 442 -14.00 -7.89 -8.81
N PRO A 443 -12.78 -8.12 -8.28
CA PRO A 443 -11.89 -7.03 -7.92
C PRO A 443 -11.48 -6.17 -9.11
N VAL A 444 -11.65 -4.85 -8.96
CA VAL A 444 -11.12 -3.84 -9.87
C VAL A 444 -9.73 -3.45 -9.36
N THR A 445 -8.70 -3.73 -10.14
CA THR A 445 -7.32 -3.36 -9.78
C THR A 445 -7.08 -1.88 -10.05
N ILE A 446 -7.00 -1.07 -8.99
CA ILE A 446 -6.72 0.36 -9.06
C ILE A 446 -5.22 0.58 -8.85
N SER A 447 -4.64 1.45 -9.66
CA SER A 447 -3.22 1.83 -9.56
C SER A 447 -3.06 2.98 -8.57
N TYR A 448 -2.30 2.77 -7.51
CA TYR A 448 -1.91 3.71 -6.47
C TYR A 448 -0.43 4.11 -6.61
N GLU A 449 0.07 5.04 -5.78
CA GLU A 449 1.49 5.42 -5.83
C GLU A 449 2.35 4.26 -5.29
N GLY A 450 3.04 3.57 -6.18
CA GLY A 450 3.98 2.50 -5.85
C GLY A 450 3.37 1.10 -5.71
N GLU A 451 2.05 0.94 -5.90
CA GLU A 451 1.38 -0.36 -5.79
C GLU A 451 0.06 -0.43 -6.56
N ASP A 452 -0.45 -1.65 -6.68
CA ASP A 452 -1.79 -1.95 -7.20
C ASP A 452 -2.67 -2.51 -6.09
N CYS A 453 -3.86 -1.95 -5.91
CA CYS A 453 -4.82 -2.41 -4.91
C CYS A 453 -6.07 -2.99 -5.58
N PRO A 454 -6.39 -4.27 -5.34
CA PRO A 454 -7.66 -4.85 -5.79
C PRO A 454 -8.80 -4.35 -4.89
N MET A 455 -9.76 -3.64 -5.49
CA MET A 455 -10.94 -3.14 -4.77
C MET A 455 -12.22 -3.82 -5.24
N ILE A 456 -13.07 -4.18 -4.29
CA ILE A 456 -14.35 -4.84 -4.53
C ILE A 456 -15.52 -3.94 -4.15
N ASN A 457 -16.69 -4.26 -4.71
CA ASN A 457 -17.97 -3.63 -4.41
C ASN A 457 -18.02 -2.14 -4.83
N LEU A 458 -17.30 -1.79 -5.90
CA LEU A 458 -17.32 -0.46 -6.47
C LEU A 458 -18.54 -0.22 -7.35
N ILE A 459 -19.04 1.00 -7.32
CA ILE A 459 -20.02 1.54 -8.26
C ILE A 459 -19.25 2.01 -9.49
N THR A 460 -19.74 1.67 -10.69
CA THR A 460 -19.16 2.13 -11.96
C THR A 460 -20.10 3.11 -12.64
N ILE A 461 -19.58 4.25 -13.08
CA ILE A 461 -20.35 5.38 -13.62
C ILE A 461 -19.74 5.82 -14.97
N SER A 462 -20.57 6.24 -15.91
CA SER A 462 -20.15 6.83 -17.20
C SER A 462 -21.08 7.98 -17.58
N LYS A 463 -20.61 8.91 -18.42
CA LYS A 463 -21.41 10.02 -19.00
C LYS A 463 -22.65 9.52 -19.76
N SER A 464 -22.55 8.35 -20.37
CA SER A 464 -23.63 7.72 -21.15
C SER A 464 -24.00 6.35 -20.57
N ASN A 465 -25.28 5.98 -20.64
CA ASN A 465 -25.79 4.65 -20.27
C ASN A 465 -25.62 3.59 -21.37
N LYS A 466 -25.05 3.97 -22.52
CA LYS A 466 -24.70 3.09 -23.63
C LYS A 466 -23.36 3.50 -24.22
N ALA A 467 -22.69 2.57 -24.91
CA ALA A 467 -21.46 2.89 -25.63
C ALA A 467 -21.69 4.04 -26.65
N PRO A 468 -20.69 4.92 -26.86
CA PRO A 468 -19.38 4.94 -26.20
C PRO A 468 -19.47 5.42 -24.74
N PHE A 469 -18.70 4.76 -23.87
CA PHE A 469 -18.59 5.12 -22.45
C PHE A 469 -17.43 6.09 -22.23
N GLU A 470 -17.61 7.01 -21.28
CA GLU A 470 -16.63 8.02 -20.91
C GLU A 470 -16.75 8.34 -19.42
N SER A 471 -15.62 8.46 -18.72
CA SER A 471 -15.59 8.85 -17.30
C SER A 471 -16.26 10.21 -17.07
N ILE A 472 -16.99 10.36 -15.97
CA ILE A 472 -17.53 11.67 -15.55
C ILE A 472 -16.54 12.45 -14.69
N SER A 473 -15.54 11.79 -14.13
CA SER A 473 -14.51 12.38 -13.28
C SER A 473 -13.21 12.63 -14.04
N GLN A 474 -12.38 13.50 -13.48
CA GLN A 474 -10.99 13.72 -13.89
C GLN A 474 -10.02 13.72 -12.70
N GLY A 475 -8.73 13.98 -12.97
CA GLY A 475 -7.70 14.16 -11.93
C GLY A 475 -8.11 15.23 -10.91
N GLY A 476 -8.00 14.90 -9.62
CA GLY A 476 -8.43 15.77 -8.51
C GLY A 476 -9.84 15.51 -7.96
N ASP A 477 -10.70 14.76 -8.65
CA ASP A 477 -12.08 14.50 -8.19
C ASP A 477 -12.19 13.38 -7.13
N SER A 478 -11.08 12.78 -6.72
CA SER A 478 -11.08 11.81 -5.62
C SER A 478 -11.66 12.42 -4.36
N GLY A 479 -12.70 11.78 -3.81
CA GLY A 479 -13.48 12.28 -2.68
C GLY A 479 -14.74 13.04 -3.06
N SER A 480 -15.02 13.25 -4.35
CA SER A 480 -16.28 13.88 -4.79
C SER A 480 -17.49 13.01 -4.48
N LEU A 481 -18.58 13.65 -4.05
CA LEU A 481 -19.85 12.98 -3.75
C LEU A 481 -20.62 12.68 -5.04
N ILE A 482 -21.17 11.47 -5.12
CA ILE A 482 -22.13 11.02 -6.11
C ILE A 482 -23.51 10.97 -5.47
N ILE A 483 -24.47 11.65 -6.11
CA ILE A 483 -25.87 11.64 -5.69
C ILE A 483 -26.79 11.18 -6.83
N ASP A 484 -27.95 10.68 -6.47
CA ASP A 484 -29.06 10.46 -7.41
C ASP A 484 -29.55 11.82 -7.94
N SER A 485 -29.61 11.98 -9.27
CA SER A 485 -30.01 13.25 -9.89
C SER A 485 -31.46 13.64 -9.57
N ILE A 486 -32.32 12.68 -9.25
CA ILE A 486 -33.75 12.86 -9.00
C ILE A 486 -34.02 12.92 -7.50
N THR A 487 -33.69 11.86 -6.77
CA THR A 487 -34.05 11.72 -5.34
C THR A 487 -33.12 12.52 -4.42
N LYS A 488 -31.95 12.93 -4.93
CA LYS A 488 -30.87 13.61 -4.21
C LYS A 488 -30.24 12.77 -3.09
N GLU A 489 -30.47 11.46 -3.09
CA GLU A 489 -29.89 10.53 -2.14
C GLU A 489 -28.40 10.34 -2.40
N MET A 490 -27.63 10.14 -1.33
CA MET A 490 -26.19 9.90 -1.43
C MET A 490 -25.93 8.46 -1.86
N LEU A 491 -25.19 8.30 -2.96
CA LEU A 491 -24.92 6.98 -3.54
C LEU A 491 -23.49 6.52 -3.28
N GLY A 492 -22.51 7.43 -3.38
CA GLY A 492 -21.12 7.06 -3.17
C GLY A 492 -20.13 8.21 -3.20
N ILE A 493 -18.85 7.88 -3.04
CA ILE A 493 -17.73 8.82 -3.19
C ILE A 493 -16.78 8.32 -4.27
N VAL A 494 -16.29 9.22 -5.13
CA VAL A 494 -15.34 8.89 -6.19
C VAL A 494 -13.98 8.56 -5.62
N ILE A 495 -13.33 7.50 -6.14
CA ILE A 495 -11.99 7.10 -5.72
C ILE A 495 -10.99 6.97 -6.86
N ALA A 496 -11.46 6.62 -8.05
CA ALA A 496 -10.60 6.29 -9.18
C ALA A 496 -11.36 6.46 -10.48
N GLN A 497 -10.63 6.47 -11.58
CA GLN A 497 -11.18 6.56 -12.91
C GLN A 497 -10.29 5.91 -13.95
N ASN A 498 -10.84 5.72 -15.13
CA ASN A 498 -10.11 5.42 -16.35
C ASN A 498 -10.73 6.21 -17.53
N SER A 499 -10.42 5.90 -18.78
CA SER A 499 -10.97 6.63 -19.92
C SER A 499 -12.48 6.44 -20.12
N LYS A 500 -13.06 5.36 -19.59
CA LYS A 500 -14.46 4.97 -19.81
C LYS A 500 -15.35 5.13 -18.58
N PHE A 501 -14.78 5.06 -17.39
CA PHE A 501 -15.52 4.87 -16.16
C PHE A 501 -14.94 5.66 -14.99
N THR A 502 -15.85 6.21 -14.18
CA THR A 502 -15.61 6.67 -12.82
C THR A 502 -15.98 5.56 -11.85
N TYR A 503 -15.13 5.33 -10.84
CA TYR A 503 -15.33 4.34 -9.80
C TYR A 503 -15.59 5.00 -8.46
N ALA A 504 -16.63 4.53 -7.76
CA ALA A 504 -17.04 5.07 -6.48
C ALA A 504 -17.30 3.99 -5.41
N ILE A 505 -17.07 4.33 -4.15
CA ILE A 505 -17.43 3.50 -2.98
C ILE A 505 -18.86 3.82 -2.56
N SER A 506 -19.67 2.80 -2.25
CA SER A 506 -21.02 2.98 -1.69
C SER A 506 -20.99 3.82 -0.42
N PHE A 507 -21.85 4.85 -0.37
CA PHE A 507 -21.94 5.75 0.78
C PHE A 507 -22.48 5.02 2.02
N ASN A 508 -23.48 4.15 1.84
CA ASN A 508 -24.03 3.32 2.93
C ASN A 508 -22.97 2.40 3.56
N LYS A 509 -22.02 1.92 2.77
CA LYS A 509 -20.90 1.12 3.30
C LYS A 509 -20.02 1.96 4.23
N ILE A 510 -19.78 3.22 3.88
CA ILE A 510 -19.03 4.17 4.70
C ILE A 510 -19.77 4.45 6.01
N LEU A 511 -21.07 4.76 5.95
CA LEU A 511 -21.90 4.99 7.14
C LEU A 511 -21.89 3.79 8.09
N LYS A 512 -22.06 2.56 7.56
CA LYS A 512 -21.98 1.31 8.33
C LYS A 512 -20.61 1.15 9.00
N LYS A 513 -19.51 1.43 8.28
CA LYS A 513 -18.15 1.36 8.86
C LYS A 513 -17.96 2.36 10.01
N LEU A 514 -18.46 3.57 9.84
CA LEU A 514 -18.34 4.66 10.81
C LEU A 514 -19.41 4.62 11.92
N GLN A 515 -20.34 3.66 11.85
CA GLN A 515 -21.46 3.51 12.77
C GLN A 515 -22.38 4.75 12.83
N ILE A 516 -22.46 5.49 11.71
CA ILE A 516 -23.35 6.64 11.54
C ILE A 516 -24.70 6.13 11.04
N LYS A 517 -25.79 6.68 11.58
CA LYS A 517 -27.15 6.34 11.19
C LYS A 517 -27.64 7.19 10.04
#